data_AF-A0A6B8KEE1-F1
#
_entry.id   AF-A0A6B8KEE1-F1
#
_cell.length_a   1.000
_cell.length_b   1.000
_cell.length_c   1.000
_cell.angle_alpha   90.00
_cell.angle_beta   90.00
_cell.angle_gamma   90.00
#
_symmetry.space_group_name_H-M   'P 1'
#
loop_
_entity.id
_entity.type
_entity.pdbx_description
1 polymer ?
#
loop_
_entity_poly.entity_id
_entity_poly.type
_entity_poly.pdbx_seq_one_letter_code
_entity_poly.pdbx_strand_id
1 'polypeptide(L)' 'MANKNIVRLLEAKFSESQRDLRSAVIDFGISDEKLLELRAAVRRAEQDLQDAKKKKGILGVLGL' A
#
# COMPACT_ATOMS: atom_id res chain seq x y z
N MET A 1 -5.92 7.70 19.53
CA MET A 1 -6.75 7.80 18.31
C MET A 1 -5.94 7.95 17.01
N ALA A 2 -4.74 8.55 17.02
CA ALA A 2 -3.92 8.77 15.80
C ALA A 2 -3.54 7.50 15.00
N ASN A 3 -3.31 6.37 15.67
CA ASN A 3 -2.79 5.15 15.04
C ASN A 3 -3.85 4.35 14.24
N LYS A 4 -5.16 4.56 14.46
CA LYS A 4 -6.21 4.01 13.57
C LYS A 4 -6.28 4.76 12.23
N ASN A 5 -5.96 6.05 12.24
CA ASN A 5 -5.97 6.89 11.05
C ASN A 5 -4.80 6.55 10.10
N ILE A 6 -3.62 6.23 10.63
CA ILE A 6 -2.45 5.90 9.79
C ILE A 6 -2.65 4.59 9.01
N VAL A 7 -3.15 3.53 9.66
CA VAL A 7 -3.39 2.24 8.98
C VAL A 7 -4.47 2.41 7.91
N ARG A 8 -5.57 3.11 8.22
CA ARG A 8 -6.64 3.37 7.26
C ARG A 8 -6.17 4.21 6.06
N LEU A 9 -5.29 5.18 6.30
CA LEU A 9 -4.66 5.97 5.23
C LEU A 9 -3.77 5.10 4.34
N LEU A 10 -2.99 4.19 4.93
CA LEU A 10 -2.13 3.27 4.18
C LEU A 10 -2.95 2.22 3.40
N GLU A 11 -4.09 1.77 3.94
CA GLU A 11 -5.04 0.92 3.21
C GLU A 11 -5.63 1.64 2.00
N ALA A 12 -5.98 2.92 2.14
CA ALA A 12 -6.45 3.74 1.03
C ALA A 12 -5.37 3.90 -0.05
N LYS A 13 -4.13 4.23 0.35
CA LYS A 13 -2.99 4.36 -0.58
C LYS A 13 -2.68 3.06 -1.31
N PHE A 14 -2.70 1.92 -0.61
CA PHE A 14 -2.49 0.62 -1.23
C PHE A 14 -3.60 0.30 -2.25
N SER A 15 -4.87 0.56 -1.89
CA SER A 15 -5.99 0.35 -2.80
C SER A 15 -5.90 1.23 -4.04
N GLU A 16 -5.50 2.49 -3.89
CA GLU A 16 -5.26 3.44 -4.98
C GLU A 16 -4.16 2.95 -5.91
N SER A 17 -2.98 2.60 -5.39
CA SER A 17 -1.87 2.07 -6.20
C SER A 17 -2.25 0.81 -6.98
N GLN A 18 -3.09 -0.06 -6.39
CA GLN A 18 -3.59 -1.24 -7.12
C GLN A 18 -4.59 -0.88 -8.23
N ARG A 19 -5.39 0.17 -8.07
CA ARG A 19 -6.30 0.65 -9.13
C ARG A 19 -5.50 1.23 -10.28
N ASP A 20 -4.48 2.03 -9.98
CA ASP A 20 -3.60 2.63 -10.99
C ASP A 20 -2.88 1.54 -11.80
N LEU A 21 -2.30 0.54 -11.12
CA LEU A 21 -1.66 -0.57 -11.82
C LEU A 21 -2.66 -1.38 -12.66
N ARG A 22 -3.86 -1.66 -12.15
CA ARG A 22 -4.88 -2.39 -12.91
C ARG A 22 -5.32 -1.63 -14.16
N SER A 23 -5.51 -0.31 -14.04
CA SER A 23 -5.85 0.54 -15.18
C SER A 23 -4.72 0.58 -16.20
N ALA A 24 -3.46 0.66 -15.75
CA ALA A 24 -2.31 0.73 -16.64
C ALA A 24 -2.05 -0.59 -17.38
N VAL A 25 -2.27 -1.75 -16.74
CA VAL A 25 -2.01 -3.06 -17.36
C VAL A 25 -2.94 -3.35 -18.56
N ILE A 26 -4.13 -2.75 -18.58
CA ILE A 26 -5.08 -2.90 -19.71
C ILE A 26 -4.92 -1.80 -20.78
N ASP A 27 -4.09 -0.80 -20.52
CA ASP A 27 -3.77 0.28 -21.46
C ASP A 27 -2.45 -0.03 -22.18
N PHE A 28 -2.56 -0.49 -23.43
CA PHE A 28 -1.42 -0.81 -24.28
C PHE A 28 -0.58 0.42 -24.69
N GLY A 29 -1.03 1.64 -24.39
CA GLY A 29 -0.27 2.87 -24.56
C GLY A 29 0.74 3.14 -23.44
N ILE A 30 0.67 2.40 -22.33
CA ILE A 30 1.61 2.52 -21.22
C ILE A 30 2.85 1.68 -21.49
N SER A 31 4.05 2.26 -21.30
CA SER A 31 5.30 1.53 -21.48
C SER A 31 5.54 0.49 -20.39
N ASP A 32 6.32 -0.53 -20.71
CA ASP A 32 6.71 -1.57 -19.76
C ASP A 32 7.46 -1.00 -18.55
N GLU A 33 8.31 0.01 -18.74
CA GLU A 33 9.00 0.71 -17.65
C GLU A 33 7.99 1.34 -16.70
N LYS A 34 6.93 1.95 -17.24
CA LYS A 34 5.90 2.56 -16.43
C LYS A 34 5.09 1.53 -15.65
N LEU A 35 4.83 0.36 -16.24
CA LEU A 35 4.21 -0.76 -15.54
C LEU A 35 5.11 -1.28 -14.40
N LEU A 36 6.43 -1.33 -14.60
CA LEU A 36 7.39 -1.71 -13.57
C LEU A 36 7.41 -0.69 -12.40
N GLU A 37 7.37 0.61 -12.69
CA GLU A 37 7.26 1.66 -11.68
C GLU A 37 6.00 1.50 -10.82
N LEU A 38 4.85 1.26 -11.46
CA LEU A 38 3.57 1.06 -10.78
C LEU A 38 3.58 -0.21 -9.93
N ARG A 39 4.17 -1.31 -10.42
CA ARG A 39 4.38 -2.53 -9.62
C ARG A 39 5.26 -2.26 -8.40
N ALA A 40 6.33 -1.49 -8.56
CA ALA A 40 7.20 -1.10 -7.45
C ALA A 40 6.48 -0.19 -6.44
N ALA A 41 5.58 0.68 -6.91
CA ALA A 41 4.75 1.51 -6.04
C ALA A 41 3.77 0.67 -5.21
N VAL A 42 3.07 -0.30 -5.82
CA VAL A 42 2.16 -1.22 -5.12
C VAL A 42 2.91 -2.01 -4.04
N ARG A 43 4.09 -2.55 -4.34
CA ARG A 43 4.90 -3.31 -3.36
C ARG A 43 5.32 -2.45 -2.17
N ARG A 44 5.71 -1.19 -2.41
CA ARG A 44 6.06 -0.25 -1.32
C ARG A 44 4.86 0.06 -0.44
N ALA A 45 3.70 0.37 -1.03
CA ALA A 45 2.49 0.63 -0.26
C ALA A 45 2.03 -0.59 0.57
N GLU A 46 2.21 -1.81 0.05
CA GLU A 46 1.96 -3.04 0.79
C GLU A 46 2.89 -3.20 1.98
N GLN A 47 4.21 -3.00 1.79
CA GLN A 47 5.19 -3.06 2.87
C GLN A 47 4.89 -2.03 3.97
N ASP A 48 4.63 -0.78 3.59
CA ASP A 48 4.28 0.28 4.54
C ASP A 48 3.05 -0.10 5.37
N LEU A 49 2.03 -0.67 4.72
CA LEU A 49 0.82 -1.14 5.39
C LEU A 49 1.10 -2.29 6.36
N GLN A 50 1.91 -3.28 5.95
CA GLN A 50 2.28 -4.42 6.79
C GLN A 50 3.09 -3.97 8.00
N ASP A 51 4.03 -3.05 7.82
CA ASP A 51 4.85 -2.51 8.91
C ASP A 51 4.01 -1.70 9.91
N ALA A 52 3.05 -0.91 9.42
CA ALA A 52 2.10 -0.21 10.28
C ALA A 52 1.19 -1.19 11.06
N LYS A 53 0.72 -2.27 10.41
CA LYS A 53 -0.08 -3.33 11.07
C LYS A 53 0.73 -4.06 12.14
N LYS A 54 1.98 -4.42 11.84
CA LYS A 54 2.90 -5.05 12.81
C LYS A 54 3.17 -4.17 14.02
N LYS A 55 3.51 -2.89 13.81
CA LYS A 55 3.74 -1.93 14.91
C LYS A 55 2.51 -1.80 15.81
N LYS A 56 1.31 -1.76 15.22
CA LYS A 56 0.05 -1.74 15.98
C LYS A 56 -0.21 -3.05 16.74
N GLY A 57 0.10 -4.20 16.13
CA GLY A 57 -0.01 -5.51 16.77
C GLY A 57 0.93 -5.66 17.96
N ILE A 58 2.20 -5.28 17.81
CA ILE A 58 3.20 -5.32 18.88
C ILE A 58 2.80 -4.40 20.05
N LEU A 59 2.30 -3.20 19.77
CA LEU A 59 1.76 -2.30 20.82
C LEU A 59 0.51 -2.86 21.51
N GLY A 60 -0.30 -3.67 20.82
CA GLY A 60 -1.46 -4.34 21.41
C GLY A 60 -1.10 -5.59 22.23
N VAL A 61 0.06 -6.21 21.96
CA VAL A 61 0.56 -7.40 22.67
C VAL A 61 1.43 -7.03 23.88
N LEU A 62 2.07 -5.86 23.88
CA LEU A 62 2.88 -5.36 25.01
C LEU A 62 2.10 -4.42 25.95
N GLY A 63 0.82 -4.17 25.65
CA GLY A 63 -0.05 -3.24 26.38
C GLY A 63 -1.33 -3.92 26.87
N LEU A 64 -1.18 -5.07 27.53
CA LEU A 64 -2.11 -5.71 28.49
C LEU A 64 -1.32 -6.74 29.31
#